data_AF-A0A6N9P4Z4-F1
#
_entry.id   AF-A0A6N9P4Z4-F1
#
_cell.length_a   1.000
_cell.length_b   1.000
_cell.length_c   1.000
_cell.angle_alpha   90.00
_cell.angle_beta   90.00
_cell.angle_gamma   90.00
#
_symmetry.space_group_name_H-M   'P 1'
#
loop_
_entity.id
_entity.type
_entity.pdbx_description
1 polymer ?
#
loop_
_entity_poly.entity_id
_entity_poly.type
_entity_poly.pdbx_seq_one_letter_code
_entity_poly.pdbx_strand_id
1 'polypeptide(L)' 'MPEVQLKEGTVFEAVDNLRNKFLYRFERVDRADGPDRAYKLWNLTTNEATEVEKAWFGQRKIRKVGQ' A
#
# COMPACT_ATOMS: atom_id res chain seq x y z
N MET A 1 -0.42 5.93 15.17
CA MET A 1 -0.99 6.17 13.82
C MET A 1 -2.08 5.15 13.60
N PRO A 2 -3.29 5.53 13.17
CA PRO A 2 -4.37 4.57 12.96
C PRO A 2 -3.89 3.52 11.95
N GLU A 3 -4.04 2.24 12.29
CA GLU A 3 -3.76 1.15 11.37
C GLU A 3 -4.53 1.43 10.07
N VAL A 4 -3.80 1.48 8.96
CA VAL A 4 -4.39 1.67 7.63
C VAL A 4 -5.17 0.38 7.34
N GLN A 5 -6.43 0.35 7.78
CA GLN A 5 -7.37 -0.72 7.47
C GLN A 5 -7.76 -0.58 6.00
N LEU A 6 -6.90 -1.12 5.13
CA LEU A 6 -7.22 -1.40 3.74
C LEU A 6 -7.83 -2.80 3.70
N LYS A 7 -9.00 -2.90 3.06
CA LYS A 7 -9.60 -4.19 2.73
C LYS A 7 -9.01 -4.66 1.41
N GLU A 8 -8.88 -5.97 1.24
CA GLU A 8 -8.51 -6.56 -0.05
C GLU A 8 -9.36 -5.96 -1.18
N GLY A 9 -8.71 -5.60 -2.29
CA GLY A 9 -9.31 -4.90 -3.42
C GLY A 9 -9.36 -3.37 -3.30
N THR A 10 -9.04 -2.78 -2.14
CA THR A 10 -9.05 -1.31 -1.98
C THR A 10 -8.05 -0.68 -2.94
N VAL A 11 -8.51 0.26 -3.78
CA VAL A 11 -7.65 1.05 -4.65
C VAL A 11 -7.30 2.37 -3.98
N PHE A 12 -6.02 2.70 -3.93
CA PHE A 12 -5.51 3.93 -3.34
C PHE A 12 -4.38 4.54 -4.18
N GLU A 13 -4.30 5.86 -4.16
CA GLU A 13 -3.18 6.64 -4.66
C GLU A 13 -2.15 6.77 -3.52
N ALA A 14 -0.88 6.57 -3.86
CA ALA A 14 0.25 6.84 -3.00
C ALA A 14 1.15 7.88 -3.65
N VAL A 15 1.42 8.97 -2.93
CA VAL A 15 2.32 10.04 -3.36
C VAL A 15 3.60 9.97 -2.56
N ASP A 16 4.74 9.84 -3.25
CA ASP A 16 6.06 9.81 -2.62
C ASP A 16 6.59 11.22 -2.28
N ASN A 17 7.76 11.27 -1.63
CA ASN A 17 8.40 12.52 -1.24
C ASN A 17 8.85 13.38 -2.43
N LEU A 18 9.00 12.78 -3.62
CA LEU A 18 9.32 13.45 -4.87
C LEU A 18 8.06 13.90 -5.63
N ARG A 19 6.87 13.76 -5.02
CA ARG A 19 5.55 14.06 -5.59
C ARG A 19 5.15 13.17 -6.77
N ASN A 20 5.83 12.05 -6.99
CA ASN A 20 5.36 11.05 -7.95
C ASN A 20 4.11 10.38 -7.40
N LYS A 21 3.15 10.13 -8.29
CA LYS A 21 1.88 9.51 -7.94
C LYS A 21 1.82 8.12 -8.53
N PHE A 22 1.46 7.16 -7.69
CA PHE A 22 1.28 5.78 -8.08
C PHE A 22 -0.08 5.28 -7.60
N LEU A 23 -0.71 4.46 -8.42
CA LEU A 23 -1.99 3.84 -8.09
C LEU A 23 -1.73 2.39 -7.68
N TYR A 24 -2.27 1.98 -6.55
CA TYR A 24 -2.13 0.63 -6.03
C TYR A 24 -3.49 0.02 -5.71
N ARG A 25 -3.59 -1.29 -5.89
CA ARG A 25 -4.65 -2.11 -5.29
C ARG A 25 -4.06 -2.89 -4.13
N PHE A 26 -4.69 -2.83 -2.97
CA PHE A 26 -4.30 -3.65 -1.83
C PHE A 26 -4.74 -5.09 -2.07
N GLU A 27 -3.80 -6.03 -2.03
CA GLU A 27 -4.08 -7.46 -2.18
C GLU A 27 -4.27 -8.07 -0.79
N ARG A 28 -3.22 -8.15 0.02
CA ARG A 28 -3.29 -8.77 1.35
C ARG A 28 -2.15 -8.32 2.26
N VAL A 29 -2.26 -8.68 3.53
CA VAL A 29 -1.13 -8.66 4.48
C VAL A 29 -0.72 -10.09 4.76
N ASP A 30 0.54 -10.41 4.50
CA ASP A 30 1.11 -11.68 4.94
C ASP A 30 1.39 -11.56 6.43
N ARG A 31 0.71 -12.40 7.22
CA ARG A 31 0.96 -12.53 8.66
C ARG A 31 2.15 -13.46 8.84
N ALA A 32 3.36 -12.95 8.63
CA ALA A 32 4.54 -13.61 9.17
C ALA A 32 4.52 -13.47 10.70
N ASP A 33 4.97 -14.48 11.44
CA ASP A 33 5.06 -14.51 12.92
C ASP A 33 6.09 -13.51 13.50
N GLY A 34 6.44 -12.45 12.76
CA GLY A 34 7.40 -11.41 13.13
C GLY A 34 6.82 -9.98 13.10
N PRO A 35 7.57 -8.97 13.57
CA PRO A 35 7.13 -7.58 13.61
C PRO A 35 6.94 -6.95 12.23
N ASP A 36 7.55 -7.53 11.20
CA ASP A 36 7.61 -6.99 9.84
C ASP A 36 6.50 -7.57 8.96
N ARG A 37 5.25 -7.16 9.25
CA ARG A 37 4.11 -7.48 8.38
C ARG A 37 4.36 -6.89 6.99
N ALA A 38 4.47 -7.77 5.99
CA ALA A 38 4.56 -7.40 4.59
C ALA A 38 3.16 -7.21 3.99
N TYR A 39 2.96 -6.08 3.32
CA TYR A 39 1.75 -5.73 2.60
C TYR A 39 1.99 -6.03 1.11
N LYS A 40 1.16 -6.91 0.55
CA LYS A 40 1.15 -7.22 -0.87
C LYS A 40 0.21 -6.24 -1.58
N LEU A 41 0.75 -5.56 -2.56
CA LEU A 41 0.07 -4.57 -3.38
C LEU A 41 0.21 -4.95 -4.85
N TRP A 42 -0.75 -4.55 -5.66
CA TRP A 42 -0.61 -4.54 -7.11
C TRP A 42 -0.45 -3.10 -7.59
N ASN A 43 0.68 -2.78 -8.21
CA ASN A 43 0.93 -1.47 -8.80
C ASN A 43 0.16 -1.36 -10.12
N LEU A 44 -0.90 -0.57 -10.14
CA LEU A 44 -1.73 -0.35 -11.32
C LEU A 44 -1.06 0.63 -12.31
N THR A 45 -0.05 1.39 -11.88
CA THR A 45 0.72 2.30 -12.74
C THR A 45 1.77 1.55 -13.56
N THR A 46 2.49 0.59 -12.96
CA THR A 46 3.53 -0.20 -13.65
C THR A 46 3.06 -1.60 -14.06
N ASN A 47 1.88 -2.03 -13.59
CA ASN A 47 1.31 -3.36 -13.79
C ASN A 47 2.18 -4.49 -13.20
N GLU A 48 2.66 -4.29 -11.97
CA GLU A 48 3.57 -5.22 -11.28
C GLU A 48 3.14 -5.49 -9.84
N ALA A 49 3.47 -6.68 -9.34
CA ALA A 49 3.35 -6.99 -7.93
C ALA A 49 4.37 -6.17 -7.12
N THR A 50 3.94 -5.60 -5.99
CA THR A 50 4.78 -4.79 -5.11
C THR A 50 4.58 -5.25 -3.67
N GLU A 51 5.67 -5.46 -2.95
CA GLU A 51 5.67 -5.85 -1.55
C GLU A 51 6.32 -4.75 -0.72
N VAL A 52 5.65 -4.34 0.35
CA VAL A 52 6.11 -3.23 1.18
C VAL A 52 5.86 -3.50 2.66
N GLU A 53 6.72 -2.96 3.51
CA GLU A 53 6.53 -2.98 4.95
C GLU A 53 5.59 -1.87 5.41
N LYS A 54 5.14 -1.95 6.67
CA LYS A 54 4.28 -0.92 7.28
C LYS A 54 4.88 0.50 7.18
N ALA A 55 6.20 0.64 7.31
CA ALA A 55 6.91 1.91 7.24
C ALA A 55 6.70 2.63 5.88
N TRP A 56 6.49 1.88 4.80
CA TRP A 56 6.27 2.42 3.47
C TRP A 56 5.05 3.36 3.39
N PHE A 57 3.97 3.03 4.12
CA PHE A 57 2.78 3.86 4.21
C PHE A 57 3.03 5.15 5.01
N GLY A 58 3.94 5.11 5.99
CA GLY A 58 4.32 6.30 6.78
C GLY A 58 5.18 7.29 5.98
N GLN A 59 5.86 6.83 4.94
CA GLN A 59 6.71 7.64 4.06
C GLN A 59 5.95 8.23 2.87
N ARG A 60 4.64 7.96 2.73
CA ARG A 60 3.84 8.33 1.56
C ARG A 60 2.52 8.95 1.98
N LYS A 61 2.03 9.90 1.17
CA LYS A 61 0.67 10.41 1.35
C LYS A 61 -0.30 9.47 0.63
N ILE A 62 -1.16 8.81 1.40
CA ILE A 62 -2.12 7.82 0.91
C ILE A 62 -3.50 8.45 0.76
N ARG A 63 -4.16 8.24 -0.38
CA ARG A 63 -5.54 8.67 -0.65
C ARG A 63 -6.34 7.51 -1.24
N LYS A 64 -7.40 7.07 -0.57
CA LYS A 64 -8.31 6.06 -1.13
C LYS A 64 -9.06 6.64 -2.34
N VAL A 65 -9.13 5.88 -3.43
CA VAL A 65 -9.75 6.31 -4.70
C VAL A 65 -11.14 5.69 -4.89
N GLY A 66 -11.47 4.60 -4.19
CA GLY A 66 -12.83 4.06 -4.14
C GLY A 66 -13.01 2.92 -3.13
N GLN A 67 -14.24 2.74 -2.66
CA GLN A 67 -14.78 1.53 -2.03
C GLN A 67 -16.11 1.22 -2.71
#